data_AF-A0A3D9LLN9-F1
#
_entry.id   AF-A0A3D9LLN9-F1
#
_cell.length_a   1.000
_cell.length_b   1.000
_cell.length_c   1.000
_cell.angle_alpha   90.00
_cell.angle_beta   90.00
_cell.angle_gamma   90.00
#
_symmetry.space_group_name_H-M   'P 1'
#
loop_
_entity.id
_entity.type
_entity.pdbx_description
1 polymer ?
#
loop_
_entity_poly.entity_id
_entity_poly.type
_entity_poly.pdbx_seq_one_letter_code
_entity_poly.pdbx_strand_id
1 'polypeptide(L)'
;MGIFNWRKKSKTEPIQEVVPMKMTKKNINDFFVAIRNHNNADVLNFINSNSEFIKAVRPGLPKKDCGQNGLQVALKVGNFKIAEKLINQGANVNHITENSDEWNLPVLHSSIIATFYQTNTISDQLEHFETAFRILNLMLEKGADVNGIDSYGNSSLMRALLDSKKFIDHPNFNENLKTLEQSRRIFKLLIDFGADIDYWNENRPKLNERIKDFGMEKYKLI
;
A
#
# COMPACT_ATOMS: atom_id res chain seq x y z
N MET A 1 -39.64 17.73 -59.36
CA MET A 1 -38.75 17.92 -58.19
C MET A 1 -39.19 16.96 -57.10
N GLY A 2 -38.57 15.78 -57.01
CA GLY A 2 -38.84 14.80 -55.95
C GLY A 2 -37.73 14.84 -54.91
N ILE A 3 -38.06 15.17 -53.66
CA ILE A 3 -37.09 15.25 -52.56
C ILE A 3 -37.06 13.88 -51.88
N PHE A 4 -35.98 13.12 -52.11
CA PHE A 4 -35.72 11.85 -51.44
C PHE A 4 -35.17 12.11 -50.03
N ASN A 5 -35.98 11.81 -49.01
CA ASN A 5 -35.61 11.95 -47.61
C ASN A 5 -34.91 10.67 -47.12
N TRP A 6 -33.58 10.67 -47.04
CA TRP A 6 -32.81 9.59 -46.43
C TRP A 6 -32.77 9.78 -44.90
N ARG A 7 -33.66 9.10 -44.17
CA ARG A 7 -33.50 8.90 -42.72
C ARG A 7 -32.35 7.92 -42.48
N LYS A 8 -31.18 8.44 -42.09
CA LYS A 8 -30.10 7.63 -41.49
C LYS A 8 -30.64 6.98 -40.21
N LYS A 9 -30.86 5.66 -40.22
CA LYS A 9 -31.03 4.88 -39.00
C LYS A 9 -29.69 4.92 -38.24
N SER A 10 -29.64 5.63 -37.11
CA SER A 10 -28.54 5.49 -36.16
C SER A 10 -28.62 4.06 -35.59
N LYS A 11 -27.66 3.21 -35.97
CA LYS A 11 -27.44 1.95 -35.26
C LYS A 11 -26.83 2.29 -33.90
N THR A 12 -27.66 2.33 -32.86
CA THR A 12 -27.16 2.17 -31.50
C THR A 12 -26.68 0.73 -31.37
N GLU A 13 -25.38 0.54 -31.23
CA GLU A 13 -24.82 -0.78 -30.89
C GLU A 13 -25.48 -1.26 -29.58
N PRO A 14 -25.87 -2.54 -29.48
CA PRO A 14 -26.44 -3.06 -28.26
C PRO A 14 -25.39 -2.94 -27.15
N ILE A 15 -25.73 -2.24 -26.07
CA ILE A 15 -24.95 -2.21 -24.85
C ILE A 15 -24.87 -3.67 -24.39
N GLN A 16 -23.71 -4.31 -24.52
CA GLN A 16 -23.48 -5.61 -23.93
C GLN A 16 -23.66 -5.43 -22.42
N GLU A 17 -24.72 -6.02 -21.87
CA GLU A 17 -24.86 -6.17 -20.42
C GLU A 17 -23.63 -6.92 -19.92
N VAL A 18 -22.73 -6.19 -19.25
CA VAL A 18 -21.57 -6.80 -18.59
C VAL A 18 -22.15 -7.60 -17.44
N VAL A 19 -22.27 -8.92 -17.63
CA VAL A 19 -22.67 -9.83 -16.56
C VAL A 19 -21.65 -9.70 -15.44
N PRO A 20 -22.05 -9.28 -14.22
CA PRO A 20 -21.10 -9.01 -13.17
C PRO A 20 -20.39 -10.30 -12.75
N MET A 21 -19.06 -10.24 -12.62
CA MET A 21 -18.29 -11.38 -12.17
C MET A 21 -18.67 -11.75 -10.73
N LYS A 22 -19.06 -13.01 -10.53
CA LYS A 22 -19.41 -13.53 -9.20
C LYS A 22 -18.17 -13.61 -8.29
N MET A 23 -18.35 -13.35 -7.00
CA MET A 23 -17.32 -13.47 -5.94
C MET A 23 -17.04 -14.94 -5.55
N THR A 24 -16.67 -15.77 -6.52
CA THR A 24 -16.30 -17.18 -6.27
C THR A 24 -14.89 -17.28 -5.71
N LYS A 25 -14.57 -18.36 -4.98
CA LYS A 25 -13.20 -18.64 -4.49
C LYS A 25 -12.15 -18.56 -5.61
N LYS A 26 -12.48 -19.09 -6.78
CA LYS A 26 -11.62 -19.04 -7.98
C LYS A 26 -11.39 -17.60 -8.43
N ASN A 27 -12.46 -16.81 -8.61
CA ASN A 27 -12.32 -15.44 -9.10
C ASN A 27 -11.58 -14.53 -8.11
N ILE A 28 -11.82 -14.72 -6.80
CA ILE A 28 -11.05 -14.02 -5.75
C ILE A 28 -9.58 -14.42 -5.86
N ASN A 29 -9.28 -15.72 -6.01
CA ASN A 29 -7.90 -16.16 -6.20
C ASN A 29 -7.24 -15.51 -7.42
N ASP A 30 -7.93 -15.50 -8.56
CA ASP A 30 -7.46 -14.98 -9.84
C ASP A 30 -7.25 -13.46 -9.77
N PHE A 31 -8.12 -12.73 -9.08
CA PHE A 31 -7.95 -11.30 -8.78
C PHE A 31 -6.64 -11.01 -8.06
N PHE A 32 -6.35 -11.73 -6.97
CA PHE A 32 -5.10 -11.58 -6.23
C PHE A 32 -3.86 -12.04 -7.01
N VAL A 33 -3.98 -13.07 -7.86
CA VAL A 33 -2.91 -13.47 -8.79
C VAL A 33 -2.62 -12.33 -9.78
N ALA A 34 -3.65 -11.69 -10.34
CA ALA A 34 -3.50 -10.57 -11.26
C ALA A 34 -2.78 -9.39 -10.62
N ILE A 35 -3.10 -9.04 -9.35
CA ILE A 35 -2.40 -8.00 -8.60
C ILE A 35 -0.91 -8.33 -8.48
N ARG A 36 -0.56 -9.55 -8.04
CA ARG A 36 0.83 -9.98 -7.84
C ARG A 36 1.65 -9.95 -9.12
N ASN A 37 1.04 -10.31 -10.23
CA ASN A 37 1.70 -10.40 -11.53
C ASN A 37 1.68 -9.06 -12.29
N HIS A 38 1.25 -7.96 -11.66
CA HIS A 38 1.13 -6.64 -12.29
C HIS A 38 0.23 -6.64 -13.54
N ASN A 39 -0.72 -7.58 -13.62
CA ASN A 39 -1.70 -7.63 -14.70
C ASN A 39 -2.83 -6.64 -14.42
N ASN A 40 -2.53 -5.36 -14.64
CA ASN A 40 -3.41 -4.26 -14.29
C ASN A 40 -4.72 -4.26 -15.07
N ALA A 41 -4.72 -4.77 -16.31
CA ALA A 41 -5.93 -4.89 -17.12
C ALA A 41 -6.92 -5.86 -16.46
N ASP A 42 -6.45 -7.03 -16.03
CA ASP A 42 -7.31 -8.02 -15.37
C ASP A 42 -7.81 -7.54 -14.02
N VAL A 43 -6.95 -6.89 -13.21
CA VAL A 43 -7.37 -6.28 -11.94
C VAL A 43 -8.51 -5.27 -12.16
N LEU A 44 -8.38 -4.41 -13.17
CA LEU A 44 -9.42 -3.44 -13.53
C LEU A 44 -10.69 -4.13 -14.03
N ASN A 45 -10.56 -5.20 -14.83
CA ASN A 45 -11.71 -5.98 -15.29
C ASN A 45 -12.48 -6.56 -14.10
N PHE A 46 -11.81 -7.16 -13.11
CA PHE A 46 -12.45 -7.63 -11.88
C PHE A 46 -13.24 -6.53 -11.16
N ILE A 47 -12.58 -5.40 -10.88
CA ILE A 47 -13.18 -4.30 -10.12
C ILE A 47 -14.34 -3.64 -10.89
N ASN A 48 -14.21 -3.47 -12.20
CA ASN A 48 -15.24 -2.85 -13.03
C ASN A 48 -16.45 -3.79 -13.25
N SER A 49 -16.23 -5.11 -13.32
CA SER A 49 -17.32 -6.07 -13.41
C SER A 49 -18.04 -6.28 -12.08
N ASN A 50 -17.36 -6.12 -10.94
CA ASN A 50 -17.97 -6.22 -9.62
C ASN A 50 -17.15 -5.43 -8.58
N SER A 51 -17.72 -4.35 -8.05
CA SER A 51 -17.04 -3.48 -7.07
C SER A 51 -16.70 -4.19 -5.75
N GLU A 52 -17.34 -5.31 -5.42
CA GLU A 52 -17.02 -6.07 -4.20
C GLU A 52 -15.60 -6.66 -4.21
N PHE A 53 -14.93 -6.75 -5.37
CA PHE A 53 -13.50 -7.10 -5.43
C PHE A 53 -12.61 -6.08 -4.71
N ILE A 54 -13.03 -4.82 -4.57
CA ILE A 54 -12.28 -3.78 -3.84
C ILE A 54 -12.17 -4.15 -2.34
N LYS A 55 -13.20 -4.79 -1.79
CA LYS A 55 -13.28 -5.21 -0.38
C LYS A 55 -12.78 -6.63 -0.17
N ALA A 56 -12.35 -7.32 -1.23
CA ALA A 56 -11.93 -8.70 -1.14
C ALA A 56 -10.71 -8.83 -0.22
N VAL A 57 -10.84 -9.75 0.74
CA VAL A 57 -9.74 -10.24 1.57
C VAL A 57 -9.37 -11.62 1.05
N ARG A 58 -8.07 -11.89 0.95
CA ARG A 58 -7.56 -13.18 0.49
C ARG A 58 -7.96 -14.27 1.49
N PRO A 59 -8.84 -15.22 1.10
CA PRO A 59 -9.31 -16.26 2.01
C PRO A 59 -8.19 -17.27 2.32
N GLY A 60 -8.32 -17.93 3.47
CA GLY A 60 -7.40 -18.96 3.94
C GLY A 60 -7.24 -20.12 2.95
N LEU A 61 -5.97 -20.42 2.68
CA LEU A 61 -5.38 -21.35 1.70
C LEU A 61 -5.55 -20.96 0.20
N PRO A 62 -4.43 -20.82 -0.55
CA PRO A 62 -3.04 -21.02 -0.12
C PRO A 62 -2.55 -19.93 0.85
N LYS A 63 -1.56 -20.26 1.71
CA LYS A 63 -1.04 -19.39 2.80
C LYS A 63 -0.61 -17.99 2.32
N LYS A 64 -0.13 -17.87 1.07
CA LYS A 64 0.41 -16.62 0.54
C LYS A 64 -0.65 -15.52 0.52
N ASP A 65 -0.34 -14.43 1.23
CA ASP A 65 -1.16 -13.23 1.38
C ASP A 65 -2.48 -13.46 2.12
N CYS A 66 -2.60 -14.59 2.85
CA CYS A 66 -3.79 -14.90 3.65
C CYS A 66 -4.13 -13.74 4.59
N GLY A 67 -5.41 -13.37 4.63
CA GLY A 67 -5.88 -12.29 5.48
C GLY A 67 -5.54 -10.89 4.98
N GLN A 68 -4.85 -10.74 3.85
CA GLN A 68 -4.56 -9.43 3.25
C GLN A 68 -5.66 -9.00 2.28
N ASN A 69 -5.94 -7.70 2.23
CA ASN A 69 -6.79 -7.13 1.18
C ASN A 69 -5.98 -6.84 -0.10
N GLY A 70 -6.69 -6.52 -1.20
CA GLY A 70 -6.05 -6.23 -2.49
C GLY A 70 -5.02 -5.09 -2.43
N LEU A 71 -5.29 -4.05 -1.62
CA LEU A 71 -4.38 -2.90 -1.47
C LEU A 71 -3.05 -3.32 -0.86
N GLN A 72 -3.09 -4.11 0.21
CA GLN A 72 -1.90 -4.59 0.89
C GLN A 72 -1.03 -5.46 -0.01
N VAL A 73 -1.65 -6.36 -0.81
CA VAL A 73 -0.92 -7.17 -1.79
C VAL A 73 -0.29 -6.29 -2.87
N ALA A 74 -1.00 -5.27 -3.37
CA ALA A 74 -0.49 -4.33 -4.36
C ALA A 74 0.75 -3.57 -3.84
N LEU A 75 0.70 -3.07 -2.60
CA LEU A 75 1.83 -2.41 -1.94
C LEU A 75 3.03 -3.34 -1.79
N LYS A 76 2.80 -4.58 -1.30
CA LYS A 76 3.84 -5.59 -1.07
C LYS A 76 4.62 -5.95 -2.33
N VAL A 77 3.98 -5.94 -3.51
CA VAL A 77 4.64 -6.23 -4.80
C VAL A 77 5.07 -4.98 -5.56
N GLY A 78 4.91 -3.78 -4.98
CA GLY A 78 5.25 -2.51 -5.62
C GLY A 78 4.34 -2.11 -6.78
N ASN A 79 3.12 -2.66 -6.88
CA ASN A 79 2.15 -2.27 -7.91
C ASN A 79 1.41 -0.99 -7.49
N PHE A 80 2.14 0.13 -7.45
CA PHE A 80 1.63 1.42 -6.97
C PHE A 80 0.47 1.97 -7.82
N LYS A 81 0.44 1.65 -9.12
CA LYS A 81 -0.67 2.02 -10.00
C LYS A 81 -1.99 1.38 -9.56
N ILE A 82 -1.98 0.10 -9.21
CA ILE A 82 -3.17 -0.58 -8.69
C ILE A 82 -3.46 -0.16 -7.25
N ALA A 83 -2.44 0.06 -6.42
CA ALA A 83 -2.64 0.59 -5.07
C ALA A 83 -3.41 1.93 -5.10
N GLU A 84 -2.96 2.88 -5.93
CA GLU A 84 -3.65 4.16 -6.15
C GLU A 84 -5.10 3.97 -6.59
N LYS A 85 -5.33 3.08 -7.56
CA LYS A 85 -6.67 2.80 -8.08
C LYS A 85 -7.60 2.25 -6.99
N LEU A 86 -7.11 1.29 -6.21
CA LEU A 86 -7.85 0.68 -5.10
C LEU A 86 -8.20 1.70 -4.02
N ILE A 87 -7.23 2.53 -3.61
CA ILE A 87 -7.45 3.60 -2.63
C ILE A 87 -8.52 4.58 -3.13
N ASN A 88 -8.41 5.05 -4.37
CA ASN A 88 -9.37 5.98 -4.94
C ASN A 88 -10.78 5.39 -5.15
N GLN A 89 -10.90 4.07 -5.20
CA GLN A 89 -12.18 3.37 -5.27
C GLN A 89 -12.71 2.90 -3.90
N GLY A 90 -12.08 3.32 -2.81
CA GLY A 90 -12.58 3.07 -1.45
C GLY A 90 -12.16 1.72 -0.86
N ALA A 91 -11.00 1.18 -1.26
CA ALA A 91 -10.38 0.08 -0.52
C ALA A 91 -10.17 0.47 0.95
N ASN A 92 -10.34 -0.50 1.85
CA ASN A 92 -10.16 -0.26 3.28
C ASN A 92 -8.67 0.03 3.61
N VAL A 93 -8.35 1.31 3.83
CA VAL A 93 -7.02 1.79 4.22
C VAL A 93 -6.67 1.53 5.70
N ASN A 94 -7.62 1.01 6.47
CA ASN A 94 -7.46 0.61 7.88
C ASN A 94 -7.53 -0.91 8.07
N HIS A 95 -7.45 -1.68 6.98
CA HIS A 95 -7.38 -3.14 7.07
C HIS A 95 -6.13 -3.57 7.83
N ILE A 96 -6.28 -4.52 8.74
CA ILE A 96 -5.18 -5.19 9.43
C ILE A 96 -5.19 -6.63 8.92
N THR A 97 -4.02 -7.17 8.55
CA THR A 97 -3.94 -8.58 8.16
C THR A 97 -4.51 -9.46 9.26
N GLU A 98 -5.34 -10.43 8.91
CA GLU A 98 -5.84 -11.44 9.85
C GLU A 98 -5.25 -12.81 9.48
N ASN A 99 -4.13 -13.15 10.10
CA ASN A 99 -3.51 -14.47 10.00
C ASN A 99 -3.07 -14.93 11.39
N SER A 100 -3.56 -16.09 11.84
CA SER A 100 -3.29 -16.60 13.20
C SER A 100 -1.82 -16.96 13.42
N ASP A 101 -1.10 -17.26 12.34
CA ASP A 101 0.24 -17.84 12.40
C ASP A 101 1.33 -16.86 11.93
N GLU A 102 0.97 -15.62 11.61
CA GLU A 102 1.88 -14.64 11.00
C GLU A 102 1.77 -13.25 11.64
N TRP A 103 2.67 -12.37 11.21
CA TRP A 103 2.70 -10.96 11.57
C TRP A 103 1.47 -10.23 11.01
N ASN A 104 0.58 -9.82 11.91
CA ASN A 104 -0.58 -9.01 11.57
C ASN A 104 -0.22 -7.53 11.65
N LEU A 105 -0.40 -6.80 10.55
CA LEU A 105 -0.01 -5.41 10.46
C LEU A 105 -1.09 -4.59 9.74
N PRO A 106 -1.30 -3.32 10.13
CA PRO A 106 -2.10 -2.39 9.36
C PRO A 106 -1.59 -2.23 7.93
N VAL A 107 -2.48 -2.06 6.96
CA VAL A 107 -2.10 -1.84 5.56
C VAL A 107 -1.24 -0.59 5.39
N LEU A 108 -1.40 0.43 6.26
CA LEU A 108 -0.50 1.60 6.31
C LEU A 108 0.96 1.20 6.58
N HIS A 109 1.21 0.23 7.47
CA HIS A 109 2.57 -0.27 7.73
C HIS A 109 3.15 -0.97 6.51
N SER A 110 2.31 -1.67 5.73
CA SER A 110 2.75 -2.25 4.45
C SER A 110 3.14 -1.17 3.44
N SER A 111 2.47 -0.02 3.44
CA SER A 111 2.85 1.13 2.62
C SER A 111 4.18 1.73 3.07
N ILE A 112 4.41 1.90 4.39
CA ILE A 112 5.68 2.40 4.93
C ILE A 112 6.83 1.51 4.49
N ILE A 113 6.69 0.19 4.67
CA ILE A 113 7.69 -0.80 4.22
C ILE A 113 7.93 -0.65 2.71
N ALA A 114 6.86 -0.62 1.91
CA ALA A 114 6.97 -0.48 0.45
C ALA A 114 7.69 0.82 0.04
N THR A 115 7.46 1.94 0.72
CA THR A 115 8.17 3.20 0.48
C THR A 115 9.66 3.10 0.79
N PHE A 116 10.04 2.46 1.91
CA PHE A 116 11.44 2.26 2.25
C PHE A 116 12.20 1.37 1.26
N TYR A 117 11.54 0.36 0.69
CA TYR A 117 12.12 -0.48 -0.38
C TYR A 117 12.43 0.30 -1.67
N GLN A 118 11.88 1.51 -1.84
CA GLN A 118 12.17 2.38 -2.98
C GLN A 118 13.21 3.47 -2.67
N THR A 119 13.84 3.43 -1.50
CA THR A 119 14.89 4.40 -1.14
C THR A 119 16.17 4.18 -1.95
N ASN A 120 17.02 5.21 -1.95
CA ASN A 120 18.29 5.21 -2.67
C ASN A 120 19.31 4.16 -2.22
N THR A 121 19.10 3.53 -1.07
CA THR A 121 19.88 2.35 -0.65
C THR A 121 19.64 1.15 -1.58
N ILE A 122 18.43 1.01 -2.13
CA ILE A 122 18.02 -0.13 -2.95
C ILE A 122 17.91 0.23 -4.42
N SER A 123 17.37 1.41 -4.74
CA SER A 123 17.11 1.86 -6.11
C SER A 123 17.67 3.25 -6.33
N ASP A 124 18.51 3.43 -7.34
CA ASP A 124 19.01 4.75 -7.74
C ASP A 124 17.94 5.64 -8.40
N GLN A 125 16.77 5.08 -8.72
CA GLN A 125 15.67 5.75 -9.39
C GLN A 125 14.81 6.55 -8.39
N LEU A 126 15.07 7.85 -8.29
CA LEU A 126 14.35 8.75 -7.39
C LEU A 126 12.82 8.72 -7.60
N GLU A 127 12.36 8.53 -8.84
CA GLU A 127 10.94 8.47 -9.19
C GLU A 127 10.20 7.31 -8.51
N HIS A 128 10.89 6.19 -8.22
CA HIS A 128 10.29 5.07 -7.50
C HIS A 128 9.93 5.46 -6.06
N PHE A 129 10.84 6.17 -5.38
CA PHE A 129 10.57 6.70 -4.04
C PHE A 129 9.40 7.67 -4.07
N GLU A 130 9.43 8.65 -4.98
CA GLU A 130 8.36 9.66 -5.07
C GLU A 130 6.99 9.02 -5.34
N THR A 131 6.95 8.00 -6.19
CA THR A 131 5.72 7.24 -6.45
C THR A 131 5.22 6.57 -5.18
N ALA A 132 6.07 5.82 -4.47
CA ALA A 132 5.67 5.12 -3.26
C ALA A 132 5.30 6.07 -2.11
N PHE A 133 6.03 7.18 -1.97
CA PHE A 133 5.79 8.23 -0.99
C PHE A 133 4.43 8.91 -1.24
N ARG A 134 4.09 9.18 -2.50
CA ARG A 134 2.79 9.71 -2.89
C ARG A 134 1.64 8.76 -2.55
N ILE A 135 1.83 7.44 -2.70
CA ILE A 135 0.83 6.44 -2.28
C ILE A 135 0.66 6.45 -0.76
N LEU A 136 1.76 6.51 0.01
CA LEU A 136 1.69 6.63 1.47
C LEU A 136 0.91 7.88 1.91
N ASN A 137 1.22 9.04 1.31
CA ASN A 137 0.47 10.28 1.58
C ASN A 137 -1.01 10.14 1.22
N LEU A 138 -1.32 9.59 0.04
CA LEU A 138 -2.71 9.37 -0.39
C LEU A 138 -3.49 8.47 0.59
N MET A 139 -2.86 7.44 1.17
CA MET A 139 -3.52 6.60 2.18
C MET A 139 -3.89 7.41 3.43
N LEU A 140 -2.97 8.24 3.92
CA LEU A 140 -3.19 9.12 5.07
C LEU A 140 -4.29 10.15 4.79
N GLU A 141 -4.28 10.78 3.62
CA GLU A 141 -5.35 11.69 3.15
C GLU A 141 -6.72 11.01 3.07
N LYS A 142 -6.75 9.69 2.85
CA LYS A 142 -7.98 8.86 2.83
C LYS A 142 -8.35 8.30 4.19
N GLY A 143 -7.72 8.76 5.27
CA GLY A 143 -8.08 8.41 6.65
C GLY A 143 -7.47 7.09 7.13
N ALA A 144 -6.31 6.70 6.60
CA ALA A 144 -5.51 5.65 7.22
C ALA A 144 -5.12 6.06 8.65
N ASP A 145 -5.34 5.18 9.62
CA ASP A 145 -4.99 5.38 11.01
C ASP A 145 -3.47 5.34 11.18
N VAL A 146 -2.89 6.53 11.33
CA VAL A 146 -1.45 6.72 11.52
C VAL A 146 -0.96 6.09 12.83
N ASN A 147 -1.83 5.88 13.82
CA ASN A 147 -1.49 5.29 15.10
C ASN A 147 -1.83 3.79 15.19
N GLY A 148 -2.28 3.19 14.07
CA GLY A 148 -2.53 1.75 14.01
C GLY A 148 -1.30 0.94 14.41
N ILE A 149 -1.52 -0.10 15.22
CA ILE A 149 -0.47 -0.95 15.78
C ILE A 149 -0.45 -2.33 15.14
N ASP A 150 0.75 -2.89 14.95
CA ASP A 150 0.90 -4.28 14.51
C ASP A 150 0.82 -5.28 15.69
N SER A 151 0.80 -6.58 15.38
CA SER A 151 0.72 -7.66 16.38
C SER A 151 1.94 -7.78 17.29
N TYR A 152 3.01 -7.02 17.03
CA TYR A 152 4.16 -6.92 17.91
C TYR A 152 4.19 -5.59 18.69
N GLY A 153 3.11 -4.80 18.61
CA GLY A 153 2.97 -3.53 19.32
C GLY A 153 3.74 -2.36 18.70
N ASN A 154 4.23 -2.47 17.46
CA ASN A 154 4.85 -1.34 16.77
C ASN A 154 3.77 -0.34 16.34
N SER A 155 3.99 0.96 16.56
CA SER A 155 3.27 2.04 15.86
C SER A 155 3.85 2.28 14.46
N SER A 156 3.25 3.17 13.67
CA SER A 156 3.78 3.58 12.36
C SER A 156 5.19 4.18 12.45
N LEU A 157 5.48 5.01 13.46
CA LEU A 157 6.81 5.58 13.69
C LEU A 157 7.82 4.52 14.10
N MET A 158 7.42 3.56 14.95
CA MET A 158 8.30 2.45 15.31
C MET A 158 8.60 1.57 14.08
N ARG A 159 7.60 1.31 13.21
CA ARG A 159 7.80 0.62 11.94
C ARG A 159 8.76 1.38 11.02
N ALA A 160 8.58 2.69 10.88
CA ALA A 160 9.47 3.54 10.08
C ALA A 160 10.91 3.53 10.61
N LEU A 161 11.11 3.51 11.94
CA LEU A 161 12.44 3.40 12.55
C LEU A 161 13.11 2.06 12.27
N LEU A 162 12.36 0.96 12.41
CA LEU A 162 12.86 -0.38 12.13
C LEU A 162 13.28 -0.54 10.66
N ASP A 163 12.49 -0.02 9.71
CA ASP A 163 12.89 -0.02 8.30
C ASP A 163 14.07 0.92 8.06
N SER A 164 14.04 2.15 8.57
CA SER A 164 15.16 3.08 8.38
C SER A 164 16.46 2.47 8.88
N LYS A 165 16.46 1.79 10.03
CA LYS A 165 17.63 1.06 10.52
C LYS A 165 18.09 0.00 9.54
N LYS A 166 17.18 -0.87 9.09
CA LYS A 166 17.48 -1.93 8.11
C LYS A 166 18.15 -1.38 6.85
N PHE A 167 17.68 -0.25 6.32
CA PHE A 167 18.23 0.35 5.10
C PHE A 167 19.48 1.19 5.34
N ILE A 168 19.74 1.66 6.57
CA ILE A 168 20.99 2.31 6.95
C ILE A 168 22.10 1.26 7.21
N ASP A 169 21.74 0.11 7.79
CA ASP A 169 22.68 -1.00 8.04
C ASP A 169 22.98 -1.82 6.77
N HIS A 170 22.28 -1.56 5.66
CA HIS A 170 22.45 -2.29 4.41
C HIS A 170 23.82 -1.99 3.76
N PRO A 171 24.52 -2.98 3.15
CA PRO A 171 25.85 -2.78 2.57
C PRO A 171 25.94 -1.67 1.49
N ASN A 172 24.83 -1.41 0.79
CA ASN A 172 24.75 -0.37 -0.22
C ASN A 172 24.45 1.03 0.35
N PHE A 173 24.23 1.14 1.65
CA PHE A 173 24.01 2.44 2.27
C PHE A 173 25.28 3.28 2.19
N ASN A 174 25.10 4.54 1.83
CA ASN A 174 26.14 5.55 1.84
C ASN A 174 25.50 6.86 2.33
N GLU A 175 26.16 7.54 3.27
CA GLU A 175 25.64 8.75 3.91
C GLU A 175 25.45 9.92 2.93
N ASN A 176 26.10 9.87 1.76
CA ASN A 176 25.91 10.84 0.67
C ASN A 176 24.65 10.56 -0.18
N LEU A 177 23.95 9.44 0.04
CA LEU A 177 22.70 9.13 -0.64
C LEU A 177 21.53 9.92 -0.05
N LYS A 178 20.46 10.03 -0.86
CA LYS A 178 19.20 10.63 -0.44
C LYS A 178 18.41 9.79 0.58
N THR A 179 18.86 8.58 0.93
CA THR A 179 18.15 7.70 1.87
C THR A 179 17.82 8.39 3.19
N LEU A 180 18.75 9.17 3.76
CA LEU A 180 18.48 9.89 5.02
C LEU A 180 17.43 10.99 4.85
N GLU A 181 17.44 11.72 3.73
CA GLU A 181 16.42 12.70 3.39
C GLU A 181 15.05 12.03 3.21
N GLN A 182 15.02 10.91 2.47
CA GLN A 182 13.84 10.10 2.22
C GLN A 182 13.24 9.54 3.52
N SER A 183 14.07 9.00 4.43
CA SER A 183 13.63 8.57 5.75
C SER A 183 12.99 9.72 6.51
N ARG A 184 13.66 10.87 6.61
CA ARG A 184 13.13 12.06 7.30
C ARG A 184 11.79 12.52 6.71
N ARG A 185 11.62 12.44 5.39
CA ARG A 185 10.34 12.76 4.74
C ARG A 185 9.22 11.81 5.16
N ILE A 186 9.50 10.51 5.29
CA ILE A 186 8.52 9.54 5.80
C ILE A 186 8.14 9.86 7.26
N PHE A 187 9.12 10.09 8.14
CA PHE A 187 8.87 10.45 9.53
C PHE A 187 8.06 11.75 9.65
N LYS A 188 8.49 12.79 8.93
CA LYS A 188 7.78 14.07 8.89
C LYS A 188 6.33 13.90 8.45
N LEU A 189 6.09 13.14 7.39
CA LEU A 189 4.73 12.89 6.90
C LEU A 189 3.86 12.23 7.97
N LEU A 190 4.35 11.18 8.64
CA LEU A 190 3.60 10.49 9.69
C LEU A 190 3.31 11.44 10.87
N ILE A 191 4.30 12.23 11.30
CA ILE A 191 4.14 13.21 12.38
C ILE A 191 3.14 14.31 12.00
N ASP A 192 3.22 14.83 10.78
CA ASP A 192 2.30 15.86 10.27
C ASP A 192 0.85 15.35 10.26
N PHE A 193 0.63 14.04 10.07
CA PHE A 193 -0.68 13.39 10.17
C PHE A 193 -1.06 12.94 11.59
N GLY A 194 -0.27 13.27 12.62
CA GLY A 194 -0.61 13.05 14.02
C GLY A 194 -0.13 11.72 14.60
N ALA A 195 0.94 11.14 14.05
CA ALA A 195 1.58 9.99 14.67
C ALA A 195 2.14 10.35 16.06
N ASP A 196 1.81 9.54 17.07
CA ASP A 196 2.23 9.77 18.46
C ASP A 196 3.71 9.38 18.67
N ILE A 197 4.56 10.38 18.87
CA ILE A 197 6.00 10.24 19.12
C ILE A 197 6.27 9.66 20.52
N ASP A 198 5.35 9.87 21.46
CA ASP A 198 5.47 9.45 22.86
C ASP A 198 4.83 8.08 23.14
N TYR A 199 4.25 7.44 22.11
CA TYR A 199 3.66 6.11 22.22
C TYR A 199 4.69 5.08 22.70
N TRP A 200 4.26 4.24 23.64
CA TRP A 200 5.00 3.11 24.18
C TRP A 200 4.04 2.03 24.68
N ASN A 201 4.56 0.81 24.86
CA ASN A 201 3.85 -0.29 25.54
C ASN A 201 4.84 -1.26 26.19
N GLU A 202 4.34 -2.31 26.84
CA GLU A 202 5.16 -3.33 27.50
C GLU A 202 6.22 -3.99 26.58
N ASN A 203 5.97 -4.06 25.28
CA ASN A 203 6.84 -4.67 24.29
C ASN A 203 7.72 -3.65 23.55
N ARG A 204 7.43 -2.36 23.65
CA ARG A 204 8.07 -1.29 22.85
C ARG A 204 8.34 -0.03 23.67
N PRO A 205 9.61 0.41 23.78
CA PRO A 205 9.92 1.70 24.40
C PRO A 205 9.46 2.85 23.52
N LYS A 206 9.56 4.07 24.03
CA LYS A 206 9.27 5.28 23.25
C LYS A 206 10.19 5.38 22.04
N LEU A 207 9.75 6.09 21.01
CA LEU A 207 10.52 6.25 19.76
C LEU A 207 11.93 6.80 20.03
N ASN A 208 12.03 7.86 20.84
CA ASN A 208 13.31 8.52 21.17
C ASN A 208 14.29 7.61 21.93
N GLU A 209 13.77 6.75 22.80
CA GLU A 209 14.58 5.75 23.51
C GLU A 209 15.11 4.71 22.52
N ARG A 210 14.26 4.22 21.61
CA ARG A 210 14.69 3.25 20.60
C ARG A 210 15.70 3.83 19.61
N ILE A 211 15.59 5.12 19.24
CA ILE A 211 16.57 5.82 18.40
C ILE A 211 17.95 5.82 19.09
N LYS A 212 17.99 6.07 20.40
CA LYS A 212 19.22 6.03 21.22
C LYS A 212 19.80 4.62 21.28
N ASP A 213 18.97 3.62 21.59
CA ASP A 213 19.40 2.22 21.68
C ASP A 213 20.05 1.73 20.38
N PHE A 214 19.55 2.22 19.23
CA PHE A 214 20.11 1.90 17.92
C PHE A 214 21.30 2.78 17.51
N GLY A 215 21.69 3.79 18.30
CA GLY A 215 22.75 4.74 17.95
C GLY A 215 22.40 5.62 16.74
N MET A 216 21.11 5.85 16.49
CA MET A 216 20.61 6.54 15.30
C MET A 216 20.38 8.05 15.49
N GLU A 217 20.65 8.60 16.67
CA GLU A 217 20.49 10.03 16.98
C GLU A 217 21.27 10.93 16.00
N LYS A 218 22.47 10.48 15.59
CA LYS A 218 23.31 11.20 14.62
C LYS A 218 22.62 11.44 13.28
N TYR A 219 21.64 10.61 12.92
CA TYR A 219 20.93 10.71 11.65
C TYR A 219 19.77 11.70 11.68
N LYS A 220 19.33 12.18 12.84
CA LYS A 220 18.26 13.20 12.97
C LYS A 220 17.04 12.85 12.10
N LEU A 221 16.47 11.66 12.33
CA LEU A 221 15.36 11.12 11.53
C LEU A 221 14.03 11.81 11.80
N ILE A 222 13.88 12.35 13.01
CA ILE A 222 12.75 13.17 13.47
C ILE A 222 13.26 14.56 13.83
#